data_AF-A0A8J8C0K6-F1
#
_entry.id   AF-A0A8J8C0K6-F1
#
_cell.length_a   1.000
_cell.length_b   1.000
_cell.length_c   1.000
_cell.angle_alpha   90.00
_cell.angle_beta   90.00
_cell.angle_gamma   90.00
#
_symmetry.space_group_name_H-M   'P 1'
#
loop_
_entity.id
_entity.type
_entity.pdbx_description
1 polymer ?
#
loop_
_entity_poly.entity_id
_entity_poly.type
_entity_poly.pdbx_seq_one_letter_code
_entity_poly.pdbx_strand_id
1 'polypeptide(L)'
;MIRRIPAAIKRIEDISDELRVSVVGTVVKCGEFEFILDDGTGQLTVITSEDVNVTEKDIVRVIGKVYGQTLEAEIVQNVDTLNMQLYIKMYELRKKVYGE
;
A
#
# COMPACT_ATOMS: atom_id res chain seq x y z
N MET A 1 8.19 -10.36 -23.78
CA MET A 1 8.13 -9.96 -22.36
C MET A 1 6.68 -9.59 -22.06
N ILE A 2 5.98 -10.34 -21.19
CA ILE A 2 4.60 -10.03 -20.82
C ILE A 2 4.63 -8.81 -19.90
N ARG A 3 3.87 -7.76 -20.24
CA ARG A 3 3.79 -6.53 -19.44
C ARG A 3 2.96 -6.80 -18.19
N ARG A 4 3.50 -6.53 -17.00
CA ARG A 4 2.75 -6.62 -15.75
C ARG A 4 1.59 -5.60 -15.76
N ILE A 5 0.46 -5.99 -15.18
CA ILE A 5 -0.68 -5.09 -14.97
C ILE A 5 -0.17 -3.89 -14.13
N PRO A 6 -0.46 -2.64 -14.52
CA PRO A 6 -0.13 -1.47 -13.70
C PRO A 6 -0.76 -1.60 -12.31
N ALA A 7 -0.04 -1.15 -11.28
CA ALA A 7 -0.60 -1.07 -9.94
C ALA A 7 -1.46 0.20 -9.82
N ALA A 8 -2.72 0.05 -9.47
CA ALA A 8 -3.61 1.19 -9.20
C ALA A 8 -3.20 1.87 -7.90
N ILE A 9 -2.98 3.19 -7.92
CA ILE A 9 -2.67 3.93 -6.70
C ILE A 9 -3.98 4.12 -5.94
N LYS A 10 -4.08 3.54 -4.74
CA LYS A 10 -5.30 3.51 -3.93
C LYS A 10 -5.01 3.80 -2.46
N ARG A 11 -5.98 4.42 -1.80
CA ARG A 11 -6.14 4.33 -0.34
C ARG A 11 -6.88 3.05 0.00
N ILE A 12 -6.70 2.54 1.21
CA ILE A 12 -7.22 1.23 1.61
C ILE A 12 -8.75 1.19 1.49
N GLU A 13 -9.46 2.25 1.91
CA GLU A 13 -10.93 2.33 1.78
C GLU A 13 -11.45 2.36 0.34
N ASP A 14 -10.61 2.77 -0.61
CA ASP A 14 -10.97 2.96 -2.01
C ASP A 14 -10.61 1.74 -2.89
N ILE A 15 -10.03 0.70 -2.30
CA ILE A 15 -9.78 -0.57 -2.97
C ILE A 15 -11.12 -1.29 -3.12
N SER A 16 -11.47 -1.61 -4.37
CA SER A 16 -12.64 -2.43 -4.68
C SER A 16 -12.22 -3.69 -5.41
N ASP A 17 -12.06 -3.61 -6.72
CA ASP A 17 -11.89 -4.75 -7.61
C ASP A 17 -10.47 -4.78 -8.23
N GLU A 18 -9.58 -3.88 -7.80
CA GLU A 18 -8.24 -3.78 -8.34
C GLU A 18 -7.38 -5.02 -8.00
N LEU A 19 -7.00 -5.77 -9.03
CA LEU A 19 -6.14 -6.94 -8.89
C LEU A 19 -4.74 -6.63 -8.36
N ARG A 20 -4.26 -5.39 -8.57
CA ARG A 20 -2.91 -4.95 -8.18
C ARG A 20 -2.93 -3.48 -7.80
N VAL A 21 -2.43 -3.17 -6.62
CA VAL A 21 -2.49 -1.82 -6.04
C VAL A 21 -1.12 -1.32 -5.59
N SER A 22 -1.00 0.00 -5.45
CA SER A 22 0.06 0.69 -4.74
C SER A 22 -0.56 1.48 -3.60
N VAL A 23 -0.29 1.03 -2.38
CA VAL A 23 -0.81 1.63 -1.14
C VAL A 23 0.36 2.21 -0.36
N VAL A 24 0.17 3.38 0.23
CA VAL A 24 1.12 3.99 1.16
C VAL A 24 0.47 4.02 2.53
N GLY A 25 1.16 3.52 3.55
CA GLY A 25 0.65 3.49 4.91
C GLY A 25 1.77 3.35 5.92
N THR A 26 1.39 3.34 7.19
CA THR A 26 2.27 3.14 8.34
C THR A 26 2.23 1.69 8.77
N VAL A 27 3.37 1.10 9.05
CA VAL A 27 3.46 -0.24 9.65
C VAL A 27 3.05 -0.15 11.12
N VAL A 28 1.99 -0.84 11.52
CA VAL A 28 1.48 -0.78 12.91
C VAL A 28 1.77 -2.04 13.72
N LYS A 29 2.16 -3.13 13.06
CA LYS A 29 2.57 -4.39 13.69
C LYS A 29 3.42 -5.22 12.73
N CYS A 30 4.53 -5.76 13.20
CA CYS A 30 5.40 -6.66 12.41
C CYS A 30 5.29 -8.13 12.87
N GLY A 31 5.40 -9.05 11.91
CA GLY A 31 5.65 -10.48 12.07
C GLY A 31 6.84 -10.90 11.20
N GLU A 32 7.10 -12.22 11.07
CA GLU A 32 8.29 -12.74 10.35
C GLU A 32 8.17 -12.61 8.83
N PHE A 33 6.98 -12.85 8.25
CA PHE A 33 6.72 -12.74 6.80
C PHE A 33 5.45 -11.95 6.51
N GLU A 34 5.01 -11.15 7.49
CA GLU A 34 3.82 -10.33 7.39
C GLU A 34 3.92 -9.08 8.25
N PHE A 35 3.14 -8.06 7.92
CA PHE A 35 2.94 -6.89 8.76
C PHE A 35 1.57 -6.26 8.51
N ILE A 36 1.08 -5.48 9.46
CA ILE A 36 -0.18 -4.73 9.30
C ILE A 36 0.16 -3.31 8.82
N LEU A 37 -0.47 -2.90 7.71
CA LEU A 37 -0.35 -1.58 7.11
C LEU A 37 -1.63 -0.77 7.36
N ASP A 38 -1.48 0.44 7.88
CA ASP A 38 -2.58 1.38 8.16
C ASP A 38 -2.38 2.71 7.43
N ASP A 39 -3.34 3.15 6.63
CA ASP A 39 -3.27 4.41 5.87
C ASP A 39 -4.20 5.53 6.43
N GLY A 40 -4.76 5.30 7.62
CA GLY A 40 -5.73 6.15 8.29
C GLY A 40 -7.17 5.96 7.82
N THR A 41 -7.43 5.13 6.82
CA THR A 41 -8.80 4.79 6.35
C THR A 41 -9.14 3.32 6.45
N GLY A 42 -8.13 2.46 6.54
CA GLY A 42 -8.31 1.05 6.81
C GLY A 42 -6.99 0.37 7.14
N GLN A 43 -7.04 -0.94 7.30
CA GLN A 43 -5.88 -1.78 7.54
C GLN A 43 -5.82 -2.93 6.55
N LEU A 44 -4.61 -3.30 6.14
CA LEU A 44 -4.34 -4.50 5.34
C LEU A 44 -3.28 -5.35 6.03
N THR A 45 -3.48 -6.68 5.99
CA THR A 45 -2.41 -7.63 6.29
C THR A 45 -1.54 -7.76 5.04
N VAL A 46 -0.31 -7.30 5.12
CA VAL A 46 0.67 -7.44 4.04
C VAL A 46 1.46 -8.73 4.27
N ILE A 47 1.48 -9.61 3.27
CA ILE A 47 2.29 -10.84 3.29
C ILE A 47 3.44 -10.68 2.32
N THR A 48 4.65 -11.06 2.74
CA THR A 48 5.87 -10.99 1.93
C THR A 48 6.41 -12.39 1.66
N SER A 49 7.00 -12.60 0.49
CA SER A 49 7.60 -13.90 0.14
C SER A 49 8.94 -14.15 0.84
N GLU A 50 9.57 -13.07 1.29
CA GLU A 50 10.86 -13.05 1.97
C GLU A 50 10.77 -12.10 3.17
N ASP A 51 11.68 -12.25 4.11
CA ASP A 51 11.79 -11.32 5.24
C ASP A 51 12.12 -9.92 4.70
N VAL A 52 11.34 -8.93 5.13
CA VAL A 52 11.51 -7.52 4.72
C VAL A 52 11.92 -6.70 5.93
N ASN A 53 12.94 -5.86 5.74
CA ASN A 53 13.40 -4.98 6.80
C ASN A 53 12.45 -3.78 6.97
N VAL A 54 11.37 -3.99 7.74
CA VAL A 54 10.41 -2.96 8.14
C VAL A 54 10.22 -3.00 9.65
N THR A 55 10.11 -1.82 10.26
CA THR A 55 9.80 -1.68 11.69
C THR A 55 8.47 -0.99 11.92
N GLU A 56 7.87 -1.23 13.09
CA GLU A 56 6.68 -0.50 13.49
C GLU A 56 6.95 1.01 13.44
N LYS A 57 5.98 1.77 12.90
CA LYS A 57 5.99 3.21 12.62
C LYS A 57 6.70 3.62 11.32
N ASP A 58 7.32 2.70 10.59
CA ASP A 58 7.82 2.99 9.25
C ASP A 58 6.65 3.37 8.33
N ILE A 59 6.87 4.35 7.46
CA ILE A 59 5.95 4.69 6.38
C ILE A 59 6.46 3.98 5.14
N VAL A 60 5.65 3.04 4.63
CA VAL A 60 6.02 2.20 3.50
C VAL A 60 5.02 2.36 2.35
N ARG A 61 5.53 2.26 1.12
CA ARG A 61 4.73 2.00 -0.06
C ARG A 61 4.79 0.50 -0.35
N VAL A 62 3.63 -0.14 -0.43
CA VAL A 62 3.53 -1.54 -0.81
C VAL A 62 2.85 -1.63 -2.18
N ILE A 63 3.47 -2.39 -3.09
CA ILE A 63 2.91 -2.71 -4.40
C ILE A 63 2.69 -4.21 -4.43
N GLY A 64 1.47 -4.64 -4.69
CA GLY A 64 1.11 -6.03 -4.56
C GLY A 64 -0.28 -6.36 -5.09
N LYS A 65 -0.66 -7.63 -4.97
CA LYS A 65 -1.99 -8.13 -5.34
C LYS A 65 -2.89 -8.17 -4.11
N VAL A 66 -4.15 -7.78 -4.30
CA VAL A 66 -5.13 -7.73 -3.22
C VAL A 66 -5.99 -9.00 -3.24
N TYR A 67 -6.18 -9.58 -2.06
CA TYR A 67 -7.08 -10.70 -1.80
C TYR A 67 -7.90 -10.40 -0.53
N GLY A 68 -9.02 -9.70 -0.71
CA GLY A 68 -9.82 -9.23 0.44
C GLY A 68 -9.04 -8.22 1.28
N GLN A 69 -8.79 -8.56 2.55
CA GLN A 69 -8.01 -7.71 3.48
C GLN A 69 -6.50 -8.04 3.48
N THR A 70 -6.07 -8.92 2.58
CA THR A 70 -4.67 -9.33 2.46
C THR A 70 -4.05 -8.71 1.21
N LEU A 71 -2.82 -8.21 1.33
CA LEU A 71 -2.03 -7.73 0.22
C LEU A 71 -0.75 -8.56 0.09
N GLU A 72 -0.66 -9.35 -0.97
CA GLU A 72 0.55 -10.11 -1.31
C GLU A 72 1.57 -9.15 -1.95
N ALA A 73 2.61 -8.80 -1.21
CA ALA A 73 3.58 -7.79 -1.60
C ALA A 73 4.54 -8.32 -2.68
N GLU A 74 4.65 -7.56 -3.76
CA GLU A 74 5.69 -7.73 -4.77
C GLU A 74 6.87 -6.77 -4.52
N ILE A 75 6.58 -5.60 -3.94
CA ILE A 75 7.56 -4.56 -3.60
C ILE A 75 7.12 -3.90 -2.30
N VAL A 76 8.04 -3.82 -1.33
CA VAL A 76 7.91 -2.99 -0.13
C VAL A 76 8.99 -1.91 -0.19
N GLN A 77 8.62 -0.64 -0.12
CA GLN A 77 9.55 0.48 -0.19
C GLN A 77 9.41 1.35 1.05
N ASN A 78 10.50 1.54 1.78
CA ASN A 78 10.56 2.57 2.81
C ASN A 78 10.45 3.96 2.15
N VAL A 79 9.52 4.78 2.66
CA VAL A 79 9.26 6.13 2.19
C VAL A 79 9.09 7.08 3.39
N ASP A 80 9.86 6.91 4.46
CA ASP A 80 9.73 7.69 5.70
C ASP A 80 9.87 9.20 5.52
N THR A 81 10.55 9.63 4.46
CA THR A 81 10.72 11.05 4.11
C THR A 81 9.52 11.63 3.35
N LEU A 82 8.51 10.83 3.04
CA LEU A 82 7.31 11.26 2.34
C LEU A 82 6.46 12.15 3.23
N ASN A 83 6.14 13.36 2.74
CA ASN A 83 5.15 14.20 3.38
C ASN A 83 3.74 13.63 3.14
N MET A 84 3.21 12.90 4.13
CA MET A 84 1.91 12.24 4.07
C MET A 84 0.75 13.21 3.80
N GLN A 85 0.83 14.45 4.29
CA GLN A 85 -0.22 15.45 4.03
C GLN A 85 -0.27 15.84 2.55
N LEU A 86 0.89 16.00 1.91
CA LEU A 86 0.95 16.27 0.47
C LEU A 86 0.54 15.05 -0.36
N TYR A 87 0.90 13.84 0.08
CA TYR A 87 0.47 12.60 -0.55
C TYR A 87 -1.06 12.47 -0.58
N ILE A 88 -1.71 12.68 0.58
CA ILE A 88 -3.18 12.65 0.68
C ILE A 88 -3.81 13.72 -0.21
N LYS A 89 -3.31 14.97 -0.17
CA LYS A 89 -3.82 16.04 -1.05
C LYS A 89 -3.69 15.70 -2.54
N MET A 90 -2.58 15.09 -2.94
CA MET A 90 -2.36 14.62 -4.31
C MET A 90 -3.37 13.53 -4.68
N TYR A 91 -3.60 12.58 -3.78
CA TYR A 91 -4.56 11.50 -3.99
C TYR A 91 -5.99 12.03 -4.18
N GLU A 92 -6.46 12.89 -3.28
CA GLU A 92 -7.79 13.53 -3.37
C GLU A 92 -7.95 14.34 -4.66
N LEU A 93 -6.89 15.04 -5.09
CA LEU A 93 -6.90 15.77 -6.36
C LEU A 93 -7.00 14.82 -7.56
N ARG A 94 -6.27 13.69 -7.55
CA ARG A 94 -6.40 12.67 -8.59
C ARG A 94 -7.81 12.11 -8.65
N LYS A 95 -8.40 11.74 -7.51
CA LYS A 95 -9.79 11.24 -7.41
C LYS A 95 -10.79 12.24 -7.98
N LYS A 96 -10.65 13.53 -7.64
CA LYS A 96 -11.50 14.60 -8.16
C LYS A 96 -11.39 14.80 -9.68
N VAL A 97 -10.19 14.67 -10.24
CA VAL A 97 -9.93 14.95 -11.66
C VAL A 97 -10.24 13.74 -12.55
N TYR A 98 -9.91 12.53 -12.09
CA TYR A 98 -9.98 11.30 -12.90
C TYR A 98 -11.14 10.37 -12.51
N GLY A 99 -11.77 10.57 -11.35
CA GLY A 99 -12.87 9.72 -10.86
C GLY A 99 -12.42 8.31 -10.43
N GLU A 100 -11.14 8.13 -10.13
CA GLU A 100 -10.52 6.88 -9.66
C GLU A 100 -10.41 6.79 -8.14
#